data_AF-A0A352IGI2-F1
#
_entry.id   AF-A0A352IGI2-F1
#
_cell.length_a   1.000
_cell.length_b   1.000
_cell.length_c   1.000
_cell.angle_alpha   90.00
_cell.angle_beta   90.00
_cell.angle_gamma   90.00
#
_symmetry.space_group_name_H-M   'P 1'
#
loop_
_entity.id
_entity.type
_entity.pdbx_description
1 polymer ?
#
loop_
_entity_poly.entity_id
_entity_poly.type
_entity_poly.pdbx_seq_one_letter_code
_entity_poly.pdbx_strand_id
1 'polypeptide(L)'
;MLQITRVDILDGQTLDIELNNGHLILFDTRRLPEADHRYDSLRDLELLPRPDTNGRYIFWQNGARIALAEILDRLTIQPNKE
;
A
#
# COMPACT_ATOMS: atom_id res chain seq x y z
N MET A 1 -13.29 13.42 4.70
CA MET A 1 -11.86 13.03 4.89
C MET A 1 -11.68 11.68 4.21
N LEU A 2 -10.63 11.51 3.41
CA LEU A 2 -10.38 10.25 2.68
C LEU A 2 -9.99 9.15 3.68
N GLN A 3 -10.57 7.95 3.53
CA GLN A 3 -10.30 6.81 4.40
C GLN A 3 -10.26 5.53 3.58
N ILE A 4 -9.43 4.57 4.01
CA ILE A 4 -9.40 3.22 3.46
C ILE A 4 -10.58 2.43 4.01
N THR A 5 -11.44 1.91 3.16
CA THR A 5 -12.57 1.05 3.57
C THR A 5 -12.21 -0.42 3.47
N ARG A 6 -11.37 -0.79 2.51
CA ARG A 6 -10.90 -2.15 2.31
C ARG A 6 -9.49 -2.16 1.75
N VAL A 7 -8.75 -3.20 2.08
CA VAL A 7 -7.47 -3.53 1.43
C VAL A 7 -7.43 -5.05 1.19
N ASP A 8 -6.94 -5.45 0.02
CA ASP A 8 -6.66 -6.85 -0.32
C ASP A 8 -5.38 -6.95 -1.15
N ILE A 9 -4.90 -8.18 -1.37
CA ILE A 9 -3.74 -8.43 -2.24
C ILE A 9 -4.22 -9.01 -3.56
N LEU A 10 -3.80 -8.40 -4.67
CA LEU A 10 -4.16 -8.83 -6.00
C LEU A 10 -3.21 -9.92 -6.53
N ASP A 11 -1.90 -9.68 -6.48
CA ASP A 11 -0.87 -10.55 -7.08
C ASP A 11 0.41 -10.64 -6.23
N GLY A 12 0.26 -10.99 -4.96
CA GLY A 12 1.39 -11.19 -4.03
C GLY A 12 2.14 -9.92 -3.63
N GLN A 13 2.19 -8.88 -4.48
CA GLN A 13 2.92 -7.62 -4.27
C GLN A 13 2.15 -6.36 -4.69
N THR A 14 0.98 -6.49 -5.32
CA THR A 14 0.06 -5.35 -5.54
C THR A 14 -1.07 -5.38 -4.53
N LEU A 15 -1.29 -4.23 -3.88
CA LEU A 15 -2.44 -3.99 -3.03
C LEU A 15 -3.59 -3.40 -3.84
N ASP A 16 -4.77 -3.96 -3.62
CA ASP A 16 -6.04 -3.37 -4.05
C ASP A 16 -6.66 -2.63 -2.85
N ILE A 17 -6.72 -1.30 -2.94
CA ILE A 17 -7.11 -0.42 -1.85
C ILE A 17 -8.38 0.32 -2.25
N GLU A 18 -9.45 0.10 -1.49
CA GLU A 18 -10.72 0.80 -1.65
C GLU A 18 -10.81 1.96 -0.68
N LEU A 19 -11.30 3.09 -1.19
CA LEU A 19 -11.50 4.31 -0.42
C LEU A 19 -12.99 4.58 -0.18
N ASN A 20 -13.28 5.32 0.89
CA ASN A 20 -14.66 5.68 1.27
C ASN A 20 -15.42 6.56 0.26
N ASN A 21 -14.73 7.11 -0.74
CA ASN A 21 -15.32 7.84 -1.86
C ASN A 21 -15.58 6.96 -3.09
N GLY A 22 -15.38 5.64 -2.98
CA GLY A 22 -15.59 4.66 -4.06
C GLY A 22 -14.43 4.54 -5.04
N HIS A 23 -13.32 5.24 -4.83
CA HIS A 23 -12.12 5.07 -5.66
C HIS A 23 -11.33 3.83 -5.25
N LEU A 24 -10.73 3.18 -6.25
CA LEU A 24 -9.80 2.07 -6.10
C LEU A 24 -8.39 2.53 -6.44
N ILE A 25 -7.42 2.09 -5.64
CA ILE A 25 -6.00 2.33 -5.86
C ILE A 25 -5.31 0.97 -5.95
N LEU A 26 -4.60 0.77 -7.06
CA LEU A 26 -3.64 -0.33 -7.20
C LEU A 26 -2.26 0.18 -6.79
N PHE A 27 -1.68 -0.41 -5.76
CA PHE A 27 -0.42 0.05 -5.18
C PHE A 27 0.61 -1.07 -5.16
N ASP A 28 1.68 -0.91 -5.94
CA ASP A 28 2.81 -1.85 -6.01
C ASP A 28 3.76 -1.63 -4.83
N THR A 29 3.86 -2.63 -3.94
CA THR A 29 4.70 -2.55 -2.75
C THR A 29 6.18 -2.74 -3.04
N ARG A 30 6.58 -3.20 -4.24
CA ARG A 30 7.99 -3.46 -4.60
C ARG A 30 8.89 -2.25 -4.47
N ARG A 31 8.34 -1.07 -4.77
CA ARG A 31 9.08 0.19 -4.75
C ARG A 31 9.23 0.79 -3.35
N LEU A 32 8.52 0.25 -2.35
CA LEU A 32 8.61 0.75 -0.99
C LEU A 32 9.97 0.45 -0.34
N PRO A 33 10.48 -0.80 -0.32
CA PRO A 33 11.82 -1.12 0.17
C PRO A 33 12.95 -0.36 -0.52
N GLU A 34 12.82 -0.11 -1.83
CA GLU A 34 13.83 0.64 -2.60
C GLU A 34 13.96 2.09 -2.13
N ALA A 35 12.86 2.68 -1.66
CA ALA A 35 12.81 4.06 -1.22
C ALA A 35 13.02 4.24 0.29
N ASP A 36 12.66 3.25 1.11
CA ASP A 36 12.79 3.29 2.56
C ASP A 36 12.89 1.88 3.16
N HIS A 37 13.99 1.63 3.88
CA HIS A 37 14.32 0.36 4.54
C HIS A 37 13.29 -0.11 5.57
N ARG A 38 12.43 0.79 6.09
CA ARG A 38 11.33 0.37 6.99
C ARG A 38 10.37 -0.62 6.34
N TYR A 39 10.38 -0.71 5.01
CA TYR A 39 9.54 -1.59 4.22
C TYR A 39 10.25 -2.87 3.79
N ASP A 40 11.50 -3.10 4.18
CA ASP A 40 12.29 -4.28 3.75
C ASP A 40 11.57 -5.61 4.00
N SER A 41 10.76 -5.69 5.08
CA SER A 41 9.89 -6.85 5.35
C SER A 41 8.90 -7.21 4.22
N LEU A 42 8.55 -6.26 3.35
CA LEU A 42 7.66 -6.47 2.20
C LEU A 42 8.42 -7.00 0.96
N ARG A 43 9.75 -6.92 0.95
CA ARG A 43 10.60 -7.32 -0.19
C ARG A 43 10.78 -8.83 -0.28
N ASP A 44 10.95 -9.48 0.87
CA ASP A 44 11.36 -10.88 0.96
C ASP A 44 10.16 -11.85 1.04
N LEU A 45 8.94 -11.35 0.87
CA LEU A 45 7.72 -12.16 0.93
C LEU A 45 7.31 -12.58 -0.48
N GLU A 46 7.48 -13.87 -0.81
CA GLU A 46 6.94 -14.47 -2.04
C GLU A 46 5.42 -14.29 -2.14
N LEU A 47 4.74 -14.28 -0.98
CA LEU A 47 3.32 -14.01 -0.81
C LEU A 47 3.15 -13.09 0.39
N LEU A 48 2.69 -11.85 0.17
CA LEU A 48 2.31 -10.98 1.26
C LEU A 48 1.15 -11.61 2.06
N PRO A 49 1.21 -11.62 3.41
CA PRO A 49 0.05 -11.97 4.20
C PRO A 49 -1.04 -10.91 4.01
N ARG A 50 -2.30 -11.29 4.20
CA ARG A 50 -3.42 -10.35 4.04
C ARG A 50 -3.24 -9.13 4.97
N PRO A 51 -3.20 -7.90 4.43
CA PRO A 51 -3.11 -6.71 5.24
C PRO A 51 -4.44 -6.39 5.91
N ASP A 52 -4.36 -5.67 7.02
CA ASP A 52 -5.49 -5.06 7.68
C ASP A 52 -5.45 -3.53 7.55
N THR A 53 -6.59 -2.89 7.82
CA THR A 53 -6.70 -1.43 7.82
C THR A 53 -7.55 -0.90 8.98
N ASN A 54 -7.24 0.32 9.41
CA ASN A 54 -8.03 1.11 10.36
C ASN A 54 -8.59 2.40 9.74
N GLY A 55 -8.59 2.47 8.40
CA GLY A 55 -9.02 3.64 7.64
C GLY A 55 -7.96 4.70 7.40
N ARG A 56 -6.87 4.71 8.17
CA ARG A 56 -5.74 5.65 7.97
C ARG A 56 -4.45 4.96 7.55
N TYR A 57 -4.30 3.70 7.94
CA TYR A 57 -3.10 2.92 7.70
C TYR A 57 -3.46 1.55 7.12
N ILE A 58 -2.55 1.03 6.30
CA ILE A 58 -2.45 -0.37 5.93
C ILE A 58 -1.35 -0.98 6.79
N PHE A 59 -1.61 -2.14 7.38
CA PHE A 59 -0.64 -2.79 8.27
C PHE A 59 -0.73 -4.31 8.20
N TRP A 60 0.40 -4.95 8.51
CA TRP A 60 0.50 -6.40 8.65
C TRP A 60 0.81 -6.78 10.09
N GLN A 61 0.39 -7.99 10.50
CA GLN A 61 0.71 -8.51 11.83
C GLN A 61 2.24 -8.65 11.97
N ASN A 62 2.85 -7.83 12.83
CA ASN A 62 4.31 -7.69 13.01
C ASN A 62 5.09 -7.18 11.78
N GLY A 63 4.42 -6.50 10.85
CA GLY A 63 5.06 -6.00 9.63
C GLY A 63 5.08 -4.48 9.51
N ALA A 64 5.33 -4.03 8.29
CA ALA A 64 5.33 -2.61 7.96
C ALA A 64 3.96 -1.95 8.20
N ARG A 65 3.99 -0.61 8.28
CA ARG A 65 2.80 0.23 8.30
C ARG A 65 2.95 1.31 7.27
N ILE A 66 1.94 1.44 6.41
CA ILE A 66 1.89 2.42 5.34
C ILE A 66 0.70 3.35 5.60
N ALA A 67 0.94 4.66 5.60
CA ALA A 67 -0.12 5.64 5.77
C ALA A 67 -0.83 5.94 4.44
N LEU A 68 -2.13 6.22 4.48
CA LEU A 68 -2.88 6.66 3.29
C LEU A 68 -2.26 7.91 2.65
N ALA A 69 -1.80 8.87 3.46
CA ALA A 69 -1.12 10.06 2.95
C ALA A 69 0.15 9.71 2.16
N GLU A 70 0.95 8.76 2.67
CA GLU A 70 2.18 8.33 2.00
C GLU A 70 1.89 7.61 0.67
N ILE A 71 0.81 6.83 0.61
CA ILE A 71 0.33 6.20 -0.63
C ILE A 71 -0.01 7.27 -1.67
N LEU A 72 -0.76 8.30 -1.28
CA LEU A 72 -1.18 9.39 -2.16
C LEU A 72 0.00 10.27 -2.62
N ASP A 73 0.95 10.55 -1.73
CA ASP A 73 2.17 11.29 -2.07
C ASP A 73 3.00 10.51 -3.10
N ARG A 74 3.10 9.19 -2.96
CA ARG A 74 3.84 8.35 -3.92
C ARG A 74 3.13 8.20 -5.27
N LEU A 75 1.80 8.29 -5.29
CA LEU A 75 1.03 8.31 -6.55
C LEU A 75 1.18 9.63 -7.29
N THR A 76 1.22 10.76 -6.57
CA THR A 76 1.45 12.08 -7.17
C THR A 76 2.90 12.27 -7.62
N ILE A 77 3.85 11.56 -7.02
CA ILE A 77 5.27 11.54 -7.42
C ILE A 77 5.53 10.66 -8.65
N GLN A 78 4.58 9.84 -9.15
CA GLN A 78 4.74 9.24 -10.48
C GLN A 78 4.55 10.34 -11.53
N PRO A 79 5.61 10.84 -12.20
CA PRO A 79 5.38 11.63 -13.39
C PRO A 79 4.77 10.66 -14.40
N ASN A 80 3.70 11.08 -15.06
CA ASN A 80 3.29 10.52 -16.35
C ASN A 80 4.56 10.25 -17.16
N LYS A 81 4.94 8.98 -17.32
CA LYS A 81 5.83 8.60 -18.40
C LYS A 81 4.97 8.52 -19.65
N GLU A 82 4.72 9.70 -20.23
CA GLU A 82 4.43 9.84 -21.66
C GLU A 82 5.68 9.49 -22.48
#